data_AF-A0A1J5LT60-F1
#
_entry.id   AF-A0A1J5LT60-F1
#
_cell.length_a   1.000
_cell.length_b   1.000
_cell.length_c   1.000
_cell.angle_alpha   90.00
_cell.angle_beta   90.00
_cell.angle_gamma   90.00
#
_symmetry.space_group_name_H-M   'P 1'
#
loop_
_entity.id
_entity.type
_entity.pdbx_description
1 polymer ?
#
loop_
_entity_poly.entity_id
_entity_poly.type
_entity_poly.pdbx_seq_one_letter_code
_entity_poly.pdbx_strand_id
1 'polypeptide(L)'
;MKNLINQLGFNEQFKIKANLSVSELMNHDMIYVYHHLNEGTEVELKRHSENMQGDPIFNVFYKTFLLGTVAVTGIMKSFYVGEQSVFAEISAVSKDKYLPINKLDIQLGVQSIRKAG
;
A
#
# COMPACT_ATOMS: atom_id res chain seq x y z
N MET A 1 2.80 -9.24 -16.68
CA MET A 1 1.72 -9.88 -15.89
C MET A 1 1.57 -11.39 -16.10
N LYS A 2 1.37 -11.94 -17.31
CA LYS A 2 1.08 -13.39 -17.50
C LYS A 2 2.21 -14.36 -17.07
N ASN A 3 3.47 -13.95 -17.13
CA ASN A 3 4.60 -14.86 -16.89
C ASN A 3 4.88 -15.18 -15.41
N LEU A 4 4.59 -14.25 -14.49
CA LEU A 4 4.86 -14.44 -13.06
C LEU A 4 3.83 -15.35 -12.38
N ILE A 5 2.57 -15.27 -12.81
CA ILE A 5 1.48 -16.10 -12.29
C ILE A 5 1.71 -17.58 -12.63
N ASN A 6 2.16 -17.88 -13.85
CA ASN A 6 2.47 -19.25 -14.26
C ASN A 6 3.73 -19.81 -13.57
N GLN A 7 4.71 -18.97 -13.24
CA GLN A 7 5.94 -19.40 -12.55
C GLN A 7 5.71 -19.73 -11.06
N LEU A 8 4.69 -19.17 -10.43
CA LEU A 8 4.35 -19.43 -9.02
C LEU A 8 3.48 -20.69 -8.83
N GLY A 9 3.14 -21.41 -9.91
CA GLY A 9 2.37 -22.66 -9.83
C GLY A 9 0.90 -22.50 -9.40
N PHE A 10 0.37 -21.28 -9.40
CA PHE A 10 -1.01 -21.02 -9.03
C PHE A 10 -1.97 -21.49 -10.14
N ASN A 11 -2.43 -22.73 -10.04
CA ASN A 11 -3.51 -23.28 -10.85
C ASN A 11 -4.90 -22.78 -10.41
N GLU A 12 -5.00 -22.08 -9.26
CA GLU A 12 -6.25 -21.66 -8.63
C GLU A 12 -6.29 -20.15 -8.38
N GLN A 13 -7.49 -19.64 -8.05
CA GLN A 13 -7.67 -18.24 -7.63
C GLN A 13 -6.85 -18.00 -6.36
N PHE A 14 -5.98 -16.99 -6.37
CA PHE A 14 -5.20 -16.62 -5.20
C PHE A 14 -5.47 -15.18 -4.80
N LYS A 15 -5.39 -14.94 -3.49
CA LYS A 15 -5.38 -13.61 -2.88
C LYS A 15 -4.19 -13.51 -1.96
N ILE A 16 -3.27 -12.61 -2.27
CA ILE A 16 -2.13 -12.29 -1.40
C ILE A 16 -2.40 -10.93 -0.79
N LYS A 17 -2.20 -10.82 0.53
CA LYS A 17 -2.28 -9.57 1.27
C LYS A 17 -0.96 -9.35 2.00
N ALA A 18 -0.47 -8.13 1.99
CA ALA A 18 0.69 -7.71 2.78
C ALA A 18 0.34 -6.45 3.58
N ASN A 19 0.73 -6.43 4.84
CA ASN A 19 0.67 -5.23 5.66
C ASN A 19 2.00 -4.49 5.55
N LEU A 20 1.93 -3.20 5.28
CA LEU A 20 3.08 -2.33 5.07
C LEU A 20 2.96 -1.11 5.99
N SER A 21 4.03 -0.76 6.69
CA SER A 21 4.05 0.44 7.53
C SER A 21 4.37 1.68 6.71
N VAL A 22 3.56 2.72 6.89
CA VAL A 22 3.76 4.01 6.23
C VAL A 22 4.82 4.80 6.98
N SER A 23 5.82 5.27 6.24
CA SER A 23 6.93 6.08 6.72
C SER A 23 6.65 7.57 6.54
N GLU A 24 7.38 8.41 7.28
CA GLU A 24 7.36 9.88 7.15
C GLU A 24 5.98 10.53 7.43
N LEU A 25 5.15 9.86 8.23
CA LEU A 25 3.79 10.30 8.58
C LEU A 25 3.69 11.72 9.14
N MET A 26 4.69 12.16 9.90
CA MET A 26 4.69 13.47 10.56
C MET A 26 5.21 14.61 9.69
N ASN A 27 5.72 14.31 8.49
CA ASN A 27 6.35 15.31 7.62
C ASN A 27 5.35 15.99 6.67
N HIS A 28 4.07 15.63 6.73
CA HIS A 28 3.06 16.03 5.74
C HIS A 28 1.73 16.46 6.40
N ASP A 29 0.68 16.62 5.60
CA ASP A 29 -0.62 17.20 5.97
C ASP A 29 -1.47 16.37 6.95
N MET A 30 -0.86 15.37 7.58
CA MET A 30 -1.47 14.38 8.46
C MET A 30 -2.23 15.01 9.64
N ILE A 31 -1.77 16.16 10.13
CA ILE A 31 -2.41 16.96 11.21
C ILE A 31 -3.85 17.37 10.84
N TYR A 32 -4.15 17.57 9.56
CA TYR A 32 -5.48 18.05 9.12
C TYR A 32 -6.51 16.92 8.98
N VAL A 33 -6.06 15.68 8.79
CA VAL A 33 -6.95 14.58 8.38
C VAL A 33 -6.95 13.38 9.29
N TYR A 34 -6.09 13.32 10.31
CA TYR A 34 -5.95 12.14 11.17
C TYR A 34 -7.26 11.66 11.81
N HIS A 35 -8.23 12.54 12.06
CA HIS A 35 -9.56 12.18 12.57
C HIS A 35 -10.41 11.36 11.61
N HIS A 36 -10.10 11.40 10.31
CA HIS A 36 -10.78 10.65 9.26
C HIS A 36 -10.07 9.34 8.92
N LEU A 37 -8.87 9.12 9.45
CA LEU A 37 -8.08 7.91 9.21
C LEU A 37 -8.44 6.86 10.25
N ASN A 38 -9.18 5.83 9.82
CA ASN A 38 -9.53 4.68 10.65
C ASN A 38 -9.25 3.39 9.86
N GLU A 39 -9.20 2.26 10.57
CA GLU A 39 -9.12 0.94 9.92
C GLU A 39 -10.23 0.76 8.87
N GLY A 40 -9.89 0.16 7.73
CA GLY A 40 -10.76 -0.01 6.57
C GLY A 40 -10.88 1.21 5.66
N THR A 41 -10.28 2.35 6.01
CA THR A 41 -10.27 3.53 5.13
C THR A 41 -9.41 3.27 3.89
N GLU A 42 -9.94 3.55 2.70
CA GLU A 42 -9.19 3.46 1.46
C GLU A 42 -8.18 4.61 1.31
N VAL A 43 -6.99 4.29 0.82
CA VAL A 43 -5.93 5.23 0.47
C VAL A 43 -5.41 4.94 -0.94
N GLU A 44 -5.01 5.99 -1.64
CA GLU A 44 -4.40 5.90 -2.97
C GLU A 44 -2.89 5.89 -2.85
N LEU A 45 -2.23 4.94 -3.50
CA LEU A 45 -0.78 4.82 -3.58
C LEU A 45 -0.31 5.28 -4.95
N LYS A 46 0.44 6.39 -5.02
CA LYS A 46 0.98 6.92 -6.28
C LYS A 46 2.47 6.65 -6.37
N ARG A 47 2.92 6.09 -7.49
CA ARG A 47 4.34 5.78 -7.70
C ARG A 47 5.16 7.06 -7.56
N HIS A 48 6.17 7.02 -6.70
CA HIS A 48 7.04 8.17 -6.42
C HIS A 48 8.45 7.92 -6.94
N SER A 49 9.05 6.81 -6.53
CA SER A 49 10.45 6.50 -6.85
C SER A 49 10.72 5.00 -6.75
N GLU A 50 11.99 4.65 -6.68
CA GLU A 50 12.47 3.29 -6.51
C GLU A 50 13.67 3.33 -5.56
N ASN A 51 13.77 2.37 -4.63
CA ASN A 51 14.94 2.27 -3.77
C ASN A 51 16.13 1.66 -4.52
N MET A 52 17.31 1.60 -3.88
CA MET A 52 18.52 1.01 -4.49
C MET A 52 18.40 -0.49 -4.82
N GLN A 53 17.43 -1.18 -4.23
CA GLN A 53 17.15 -2.60 -4.49
C GLN A 53 16.14 -2.80 -5.63
N GLY A 54 15.66 -1.71 -6.23
CA GLY A 54 14.66 -1.75 -7.28
C GLY A 54 13.23 -1.86 -6.77
N ASP A 55 12.98 -1.68 -5.47
CA ASP A 55 11.63 -1.79 -4.91
C ASP A 55 10.86 -0.50 -5.18
N PRO A 56 9.64 -0.60 -5.72
CA PRO A 56 8.82 0.57 -5.99
C PRO A 56 8.40 1.25 -4.69
N ILE A 57 8.64 2.55 -4.62
CA ILE A 57 8.19 3.42 -3.53
C ILE A 57 6.96 4.18 -3.99
N PHE A 58 5.92 4.16 -3.16
CA PHE A 58 4.67 4.87 -3.38
C PHE A 58 4.45 5.94 -2.31
N ASN A 59 3.93 7.08 -2.73
CA ASN A 59 3.34 8.07 -1.86
C ASN A 59 1.92 7.64 -1.49
N VAL A 60 1.59 7.69 -0.20
CA VAL A 60 0.29 7.30 0.36
C VAL A 60 -0.58 8.54 0.48
N PHE A 61 -1.70 8.57 -0.22
CA PHE A 61 -2.65 9.68 -0.21
C PHE A 61 -3.99 9.27 0.40
N TYR A 62 -4.51 10.14 1.28
CA TYR A 62 -5.92 10.15 1.61
C TYR A 62 -6.57 11.34 0.91
N LYS A 63 -7.37 11.08 -0.13
CA LYS A 63 -7.87 12.11 -1.05
C LYS A 63 -6.70 12.90 -1.64
N THR A 64 -6.59 14.19 -1.35
CA THR A 64 -5.51 15.08 -1.79
C THR A 64 -4.36 15.19 -0.80
N PHE A 65 -4.52 14.64 0.42
CA PHE A 65 -3.56 14.79 1.49
C PHE A 65 -2.49 13.70 1.41
N LEU A 66 -1.23 14.12 1.28
CA LEU A 66 -0.10 13.20 1.38
C LEU A 66 0.06 12.80 2.85
N LEU A 67 -0.03 11.50 3.12
CA LEU A 67 0.16 10.95 4.45
C LEU A 67 1.62 10.58 4.69
N GLY A 68 2.28 10.00 3.69
CA GLY A 68 3.65 9.50 3.84
C GLY A 68 4.05 8.62 2.66
N THR A 69 5.02 7.73 2.87
CA THR A 69 5.56 6.85 1.82
C THR A 69 5.61 5.39 2.25
N VAL A 70 5.60 4.49 1.28
CA VAL A 70 5.69 3.04 1.51
C VAL A 70 6.49 2.37 0.40
N ALA A 71 7.38 1.45 0.76
CA ALA A 71 8.11 0.62 -0.19
C ALA A 71 7.44 -0.75 -0.30
N VAL A 72 7.16 -1.22 -1.53
CA VAL A 72 6.59 -2.54 -1.77
C VAL A 72 7.72 -3.53 -2.09
N THR A 73 8.06 -4.37 -1.12
CA THR A 73 9.21 -5.27 -1.19
C THR A 73 8.78 -6.74 -1.33
N GLY A 74 9.77 -7.64 -1.41
CA GLY A 74 9.55 -9.09 -1.37
C GLY A 74 8.68 -9.62 -2.51
N ILE A 75 7.80 -10.59 -2.21
CA ILE A 75 6.94 -11.22 -3.23
C ILE A 75 5.98 -10.22 -3.89
N MET A 76 5.55 -9.20 -3.12
CA MET A 76 4.60 -8.20 -3.59
C MET A 76 5.23 -7.32 -4.68
N LYS A 77 6.52 -6.99 -4.57
CA LYS A 77 7.26 -6.16 -5.52
C LYS A 77 6.88 -6.46 -6.97
N SER A 78 6.98 -7.72 -7.36
CA SER A 78 6.77 -8.20 -8.73
C SER A 78 5.39 -7.88 -9.32
N PHE A 79 4.37 -7.69 -8.48
CA PHE A 79 3.01 -7.33 -8.88
C PHE A 79 2.81 -5.83 -9.03
N TYR A 80 3.68 -5.01 -8.42
CA TYR A 80 3.56 -3.55 -8.41
C TYR A 80 4.69 -2.84 -9.16
N VAL A 81 5.69 -3.57 -9.68
CA VAL A 81 6.66 -3.01 -10.63
C VAL A 81 5.92 -2.59 -11.89
N GLY A 82 5.95 -1.29 -12.18
CA GLY A 82 5.33 -0.68 -13.37
C GLY A 82 3.97 -0.04 -13.11
N GLU A 83 3.34 -0.35 -11.98
CA GLU A 83 2.07 0.27 -11.60
C GLU A 83 2.29 1.73 -11.15
N GLN A 84 1.47 2.63 -11.67
CA GLN A 84 1.57 4.08 -11.41
C GLN A 84 0.65 4.54 -10.28
N SER A 85 -0.53 3.94 -10.14
CA SER A 85 -1.45 4.19 -9.05
C SER A 85 -2.18 2.90 -8.66
N VAL A 86 -2.30 2.63 -7.37
CA VAL A 86 -3.04 1.49 -6.82
C VAL A 86 -3.77 1.90 -5.54
N PHE A 87 -4.76 1.12 -5.11
CA PHE A 87 -5.49 1.38 -3.86
C PHE A 87 -5.09 0.38 -2.78
N ALA A 88 -5.12 0.83 -1.53
CA ALA A 88 -4.89 0.04 -0.33
C ALA A 88 -5.89 0.45 0.76
N GLU A 89 -6.01 -0.37 1.80
CA GLU A 89 -6.86 -0.07 2.96
C GLU A 89 -5.99 0.13 4.19
N ILE A 90 -6.33 1.08 5.06
CA ILE A 90 -5.68 1.23 6.37
C ILE A 90 -6.00 -0.01 7.20
N SER A 91 -4.98 -0.72 7.67
CA SER A 91 -5.14 -1.95 8.46
C SER A 91 -4.91 -1.75 9.95
N ALA A 92 -4.15 -0.74 10.35
CA ALA A 92 -3.99 -0.35 11.75
C ALA A 92 -3.63 1.13 11.86
N VAL A 93 -4.14 1.76 12.93
CA VAL A 93 -3.80 3.14 13.30
C VAL A 93 -3.37 3.16 14.76
N SER A 94 -2.17 3.66 15.03
CA SER A 94 -1.68 3.88 16.39
C SER A 94 -1.58 5.37 16.68
N LYS A 95 -2.13 5.77 17.82
CA LYS A 95 -2.03 7.12 18.36
C LYS A 95 -1.89 7.05 19.87
N ASP A 96 -0.99 7.85 20.41
CA ASP A 96 -0.95 8.07 21.85
C ASP A 96 -2.06 9.06 22.25
N LYS A 97 -2.51 8.97 23.50
CA LYS A 97 -3.59 9.83 24.00
C LYS A 97 -3.17 11.29 23.85
N TYR A 98 -3.99 12.07 23.13
CA TYR A 98 -3.77 13.50 22.82
C TYR A 98 -2.61 13.82 21.86
N LEU A 99 -1.99 12.83 21.21
CA LEU A 99 -0.97 13.05 20.20
C LEU A 99 -1.48 12.67 18.78
N PRO A 100 -0.88 13.26 17.73
CA PRO A 100 -1.11 12.83 16.35
C PRO A 100 -0.81 11.34 16.15
N ILE A 101 -1.37 10.76 15.09
CA ILE A 101 -1.07 9.37 14.68
C ILE A 101 0.45 9.22 14.54
N ASN A 102 1.01 8.23 15.24
CA ASN A 102 2.44 7.96 15.25
C ASN A 102 2.81 6.74 14.39
N LYS A 103 1.84 5.86 14.10
CA LYS A 103 1.99 4.75 13.16
C LYS A 103 0.71 4.51 12.37
N LEU A 104 0.89 4.21 11.10
CA LEU A 104 -0.16 3.86 10.16
C LEU A 104 0.32 2.65 9.37
N ASP A 105 -0.43 1.57 9.43
CA ASP A 105 -0.20 0.40 8.58
C ASP A 105 -1.31 0.33 7.52
N ILE A 106 -0.92 -0.04 6.31
CA ILE A 106 -1.84 -0.26 5.19
C ILE A 106 -1.76 -1.71 4.75
N GLN A 107 -2.87 -2.24 4.25
CA GLN A 107 -2.97 -3.54 3.63
C GLN A 107 -3.08 -3.40 2.13
N LEU A 108 -2.09 -3.98 1.44
CA LEU A 108 -2.03 -4.05 0.00
C LEU A 108 -2.39 -5.47 -0.45
N GLY A 109 -3.26 -5.58 -1.46
CA GLY A 109 -3.79 -6.87 -1.91
C GLY A 109 -3.64 -7.09 -3.41
N VAL A 110 -3.27 -8.31 -3.79
CA VAL A 110 -3.29 -8.79 -5.18
C VAL A 110 -4.28 -9.94 -5.27
N GLN A 111 -5.19 -9.88 -6.25
CA GLN A 111 -6.13 -10.95 -6.55
C GLN A 111 -6.05 -11.32 -8.03
N SER A 112 -5.88 -12.62 -8.31
CA SER A 112 -6.02 -13.14 -9.67
C SER A 112 -7.46 -13.61 -9.90
N ILE A 113 -8.09 -13.11 -10.96
CA ILE A 113 -9.42 -13.55 -11.40
C ILE A 113 -9.23 -14.31 -12.72
N ARG A 114 -9.64 -15.58 -12.76
CA ARG A 114 -9.78 -16.29 -14.05
C ARG A 114 -10.93 -15.64 -14.81
N LYS A 115 -10.66 -15.06 -15.98
CA LYS A 115 -11.73 -14.80 -16.96
C LYS A 115 -12.33 -16.17 -17.32
N ALA A 116 -13.57 -16.41 -16.94
CA ALA A 116 -14.36 -17.50 -17.50
C ALA A 116 -14.44 -17.25 -19.02
N GLY A 117 -13.88 -18.17 -19.79
CA GLY A 117 -14.01 -18.20 -21.24
C GLY A 117 -15.38 -18.66 -21.66
#